data_AF-A0A7X7J0S8-F1
#
_entry.id   AF-A0A7X7J0S8-F1
#
_cell.length_a   1.000
_cell.length_b   1.000
_cell.length_c   1.000
_cell.angle_alpha   90.00
_cell.angle_beta   90.00
_cell.angle_gamma   90.00
#
_symmetry.space_group_name_H-M   'P 1'
#
loop_
_entity.id
_entity.type
_entity.pdbx_description
1 polymer ?
#
loop_
_entity_poly.entity_id
_entity_poly.type
_entity_poly.pdbx_seq_one_letter_code
_entity_poly.pdbx_strand_id
1 'polypeptide(L)'
;MCADDLGRSCLIVVLMSLLALCVCRSAQATVEPGEFLDAAPFARVCTWDPQRDVGVRASRLQEIAAEDLSLATELVPDPQGNYHVPPAANGEACIGLQWLEARPLTLLYVEFKEAPAGPGRIQFWQGETTWQGKWVAVDGDLKTEGSVWAFTPAKPGGLHWKVRWIIPAGGKPVVVKSLNARTASTMTTSQIFVQSDPAKPGQKAELELYNGHIVGEQLSKATSWDMGSPLTLLAVNHVSSKAIRQVRADRTLIRFRLPDGAFAVAIDDVLERGPVYLPHVGLFVSKNPPAQSLEEYKREIADKKTVLRRVREMPDQTRERAMKITHYDPRLDAGRMMISLACDNAK
;
A
#
# COMPACT_ATOMS: atom_id res chain seq x y z
N MET A 1 36.98 72.18 44.46
CA MET A 1 38.31 72.22 43.82
C MET A 1 38.95 70.86 43.99
N CYS A 2 39.17 70.19 42.85
CA CYS A 2 39.99 69.01 42.54
C CYS A 2 39.89 67.70 43.37
N ALA A 3 39.59 66.61 42.65
CA ALA A 3 40.16 65.23 42.70
C ALA A 3 39.04 64.19 42.50
N ASP A 4 39.22 63.07 41.79
CA ASP A 4 40.07 62.68 40.68
C ASP A 4 39.44 61.42 40.06
N ASP A 5 39.87 61.11 38.84
CA ASP A 5 39.46 60.01 37.96
C ASP A 5 39.31 58.62 38.61
N LEU A 6 38.26 57.89 38.19
CA LEU A 6 38.20 56.43 38.28
C LEU A 6 37.75 55.84 36.94
N GLY A 7 38.74 55.30 36.23
CA GLY A 7 38.60 54.64 34.94
C GLY A 7 37.82 53.33 35.00
N ARG A 8 37.01 53.13 33.96
CA ARG A 8 36.28 51.90 33.65
C ARG A 8 37.21 50.86 33.06
N SER A 9 37.08 49.59 33.47
CA SER A 9 37.42 48.45 32.61
C SER A 9 36.70 47.16 33.04
N CYS A 10 35.86 46.70 32.10
CA CYS A 10 35.47 45.34 31.72
C CYS A 10 35.31 44.25 32.80
N LEU A 11 34.04 43.98 33.13
CA LEU A 11 33.57 42.73 33.73
C LEU A 11 33.51 41.64 32.64
N ILE A 12 34.30 40.57 32.78
CA ILE A 12 34.17 39.34 31.99
C ILE A 12 33.04 38.50 32.61
N VAL A 13 31.94 38.34 31.89
CA VAL A 13 30.87 37.39 32.22
C VAL A 13 31.06 36.13 31.38
N VAL A 14 31.34 35.03 32.06
CA VAL A 14 31.33 33.67 31.51
C VAL A 14 29.87 33.24 31.37
N LEU A 15 29.39 33.03 30.13
CA LEU A 15 28.09 32.40 29.88
C LEU A 15 28.33 31.02 29.23
N MET A 16 28.11 29.97 30.03
CA MET A 16 28.19 28.57 29.61
C MET A 16 26.94 28.18 28.81
N SER A 17 27.22 27.50 27.70
CA SER A 17 26.35 26.91 26.69
C SER A 17 25.25 26.01 27.25
N LEU A 18 23.99 26.32 26.92
CA LEU A 18 22.87 25.37 26.92
C LEU A 18 22.67 24.84 25.50
N LEU A 19 23.22 23.66 25.23
CA LEU A 19 22.90 22.85 24.05
C LEU A 19 21.44 22.38 24.16
N ALA A 20 20.53 23.12 23.53
CA ALA A 20 19.19 22.63 23.25
C ALA A 20 19.32 21.54 22.18
N LEU A 21 19.28 20.27 22.62
CA LEU A 21 19.02 19.11 21.76
C LEU A 21 17.61 19.28 21.15
N CYS A 22 17.55 19.99 20.03
CA CYS A 22 16.39 20.05 19.18
C CYS A 22 16.26 18.68 18.50
N VAL A 23 15.55 17.75 19.14
CA VAL A 23 15.10 16.51 18.50
C VAL A 23 14.10 16.93 17.43
N CYS A 24 14.55 17.05 16.19
CA CYS A 24 13.68 17.17 15.03
C CYS A 24 12.83 15.90 14.92
N ARG A 25 11.67 15.89 15.60
CA ARG A 25 10.57 14.99 15.25
C ARG A 25 10.06 15.44 13.89
N SER A 26 10.26 14.62 12.86
CA SER A 26 9.55 14.74 11.60
C SER A 26 8.05 14.63 11.89
N ALA A 27 7.34 15.75 11.90
CA ALA A 27 5.89 15.78 12.00
C ALA A 27 5.29 15.37 10.65
N GLN A 28 5.26 14.06 10.39
CA GLN A 28 4.37 13.50 9.38
C GLN A 28 2.93 13.68 9.88
N ALA A 29 2.09 14.32 9.07
CA ALA A 29 0.72 14.68 9.40
C ALA A 29 -0.10 13.42 9.78
N THR A 30 -0.86 13.53 10.87
CA THR A 30 -1.89 12.55 11.25
C THR A 30 -3.04 12.60 10.24
N VAL A 31 -3.63 11.45 9.91
CA VAL A 31 -4.65 11.37 8.86
C VAL A 31 -6.06 11.46 9.47
N GLU A 32 -6.84 12.44 9.00
CA GLU A 32 -8.27 12.55 9.26
C GLU A 32 -9.06 11.54 8.41
N PRO A 33 -10.23 11.06 8.87
CA PRO A 33 -11.02 10.12 8.11
C PRO A 33 -11.56 10.77 6.82
N GLY A 34 -11.00 10.36 5.68
CA GLY A 34 -11.53 10.72 4.36
C GLY A 34 -12.82 9.97 4.03
N GLU A 35 -13.71 10.57 3.25
CA GLU A 35 -14.95 9.94 2.77
C GLU A 35 -14.66 8.79 1.77
N PHE A 36 -13.60 8.92 1.00
CA PHE A 36 -13.18 7.97 -0.03
C PHE A 36 -11.73 7.54 0.20
N LEU A 37 -11.39 6.32 -0.22
CA LEU A 37 -10.04 5.80 -0.12
C LEU A 37 -9.10 6.58 -1.06
N ASP A 38 -8.04 7.14 -0.48
CA ASP A 38 -6.83 7.52 -1.21
C ASP A 38 -5.92 6.30 -1.36
N ALA A 39 -5.75 5.84 -2.59
CA ALA A 39 -4.94 4.68 -2.91
C ALA A 39 -3.45 5.02 -3.15
N ALA A 40 -3.07 6.31 -3.26
CA ALA A 40 -1.69 6.68 -3.60
C ALA A 40 -0.66 6.15 -2.59
N PRO A 41 -0.89 6.18 -1.27
CA PRO A 41 0.08 5.67 -0.30
C PRO A 41 0.26 4.15 -0.32
N PHE A 42 -0.64 3.43 -1.00
CA PHE A 42 -0.59 1.99 -1.17
C PHE A 42 -0.06 1.59 -2.57
N ALA A 43 0.45 2.56 -3.33
CA ALA A 43 1.13 2.35 -4.59
C ALA A 43 2.65 2.32 -4.40
N ARG A 44 3.35 1.69 -5.33
CA ARG A 44 4.75 2.02 -5.60
C ARG A 44 4.80 3.32 -6.38
N VAL A 45 5.62 4.27 -5.94
CA VAL A 45 5.90 5.48 -6.70
C VAL A 45 7.05 5.17 -7.64
N CYS A 46 6.84 5.36 -8.94
CA CYS A 46 7.81 4.99 -9.96
C CYS A 46 8.03 6.12 -10.97
N THR A 47 9.16 6.06 -11.67
CA THR A 47 9.43 6.79 -12.90
C THR A 47 9.56 5.81 -14.09
N TRP A 48 9.24 6.31 -15.27
CA TRP A 48 9.32 5.60 -16.56
C TRP A 48 9.93 6.53 -17.60
N ASP A 49 10.42 5.95 -18.69
CA ASP A 49 10.71 6.74 -19.90
C ASP A 49 9.39 7.39 -20.41
N PRO A 50 9.30 8.73 -20.45
CA PRO A 50 8.09 9.43 -20.90
C PRO A 50 7.81 9.26 -22.39
N GLN A 51 8.80 8.85 -23.19
CA GLN A 51 8.65 8.60 -24.63
C GLN A 51 8.27 7.15 -24.94
N ARG A 52 8.49 6.22 -24.01
CA ARG A 52 8.04 4.84 -24.16
C ARG A 52 6.56 4.73 -23.83
N ASP A 53 5.76 4.37 -24.81
CA ASP A 53 4.31 4.18 -24.70
C ASP A 53 3.90 2.72 -24.54
N VAL A 54 4.71 1.75 -24.97
CA VAL A 54 4.40 0.32 -24.89
C VAL A 54 5.18 -0.43 -23.80
N GLY A 55 4.57 -1.48 -23.30
CA GLY A 55 5.15 -2.44 -22.35
C GLY A 55 6.13 -3.42 -22.97
N VAL A 56 6.26 -4.57 -22.32
CA VAL A 56 6.99 -5.74 -22.84
C VAL A 56 6.40 -6.13 -24.19
N ARG A 57 7.24 -6.19 -25.20
CA ARG A 57 6.83 -6.45 -26.59
C ARG A 57 6.87 -7.93 -26.95
N ALA A 58 7.66 -8.71 -26.21
CA ALA A 58 7.79 -10.14 -26.43
C ALA A 58 6.45 -10.88 -26.26
N SER A 59 6.14 -11.73 -27.23
CA SER A 59 5.06 -12.72 -27.10
C SER A 59 5.52 -13.93 -26.28
N ARG A 60 4.58 -14.83 -25.96
CA ARG A 60 4.86 -16.10 -25.24
C ARG A 60 5.89 -17.02 -25.91
N LEU A 61 6.26 -16.76 -27.16
CA LEU A 61 7.19 -17.59 -27.95
C LEU A 61 8.57 -16.95 -28.12
N GLN A 62 8.74 -15.71 -27.66
CA GLN A 62 9.94 -14.92 -27.86
C GLN A 62 10.64 -14.69 -26.52
N GLU A 63 11.96 -14.57 -26.58
CA GLU A 63 12.74 -14.10 -25.44
C GLU A 63 12.41 -12.64 -25.14
N ILE A 64 12.36 -12.30 -23.85
CA ILE A 64 12.14 -10.93 -23.40
C ILE A 64 13.45 -10.16 -23.59
N ALA A 65 13.41 -9.10 -24.41
CA ALA A 65 14.57 -8.23 -24.60
C ALA A 65 15.02 -7.62 -23.26
N ALA A 66 16.33 -7.40 -23.07
CA ALA A 66 16.86 -6.87 -21.81
C ALA A 66 16.23 -5.53 -21.41
N GLU A 67 15.97 -4.66 -22.39
CA GLU A 67 15.27 -3.38 -22.23
C GLU A 67 13.80 -3.49 -21.81
N ASP A 68 13.20 -4.68 -21.89
CA ASP A 68 11.81 -4.96 -21.50
C ASP A 68 11.70 -5.57 -20.10
N LEU A 69 12.82 -6.00 -19.49
CA LEU A 69 12.83 -6.61 -18.16
C LEU A 69 12.47 -5.61 -17.05
N SER A 70 12.96 -4.37 -17.18
CA SER A 70 12.82 -3.32 -16.17
C SER A 70 12.34 -2.01 -16.80
N LEU A 71 11.01 -1.85 -16.88
CA LEU A 71 10.41 -0.64 -17.47
C LEU A 71 10.25 0.52 -16.50
N ALA A 72 10.23 0.24 -15.20
CA ALA A 72 9.95 1.19 -14.14
C ALA A 72 11.11 1.24 -13.15
N THR A 73 11.46 2.43 -12.71
CA THR A 73 12.38 2.63 -11.58
C THR A 73 11.58 3.15 -10.41
N GLU A 74 11.65 2.46 -9.28
CA GLU A 74 10.99 2.90 -8.04
C GLU A 74 11.69 4.14 -7.47
N LEU A 75 10.89 5.10 -7.02
CA LEU A 75 11.34 6.31 -6.36
C LEU A 75 11.05 6.21 -4.87
N VAL A 76 12.07 6.43 -4.05
CA VAL A 76 11.94 6.50 -2.60
C VAL A 76 11.91 7.98 -2.20
N PRO A 77 11.00 8.41 -1.31
CA PRO A 77 10.96 9.80 -0.87
C PRO A 77 12.18 10.14 -0.02
N ASP A 78 12.54 11.42 0.00
CA ASP A 78 13.55 11.97 0.92
C ASP A 78 13.04 11.98 2.38
N PRO A 79 13.89 12.31 3.37
CA PRO A 79 13.47 12.38 4.78
C PRO A 79 12.35 13.41 5.07
N GLN A 80 12.08 14.33 4.15
CA GLN A 80 10.98 15.29 4.22
C GLN A 80 9.70 14.78 3.50
N GLY A 81 9.74 13.58 2.93
CA GLY A 81 8.64 12.97 2.20
C GLY A 81 8.54 13.36 0.72
N ASN A 82 9.49 14.12 0.18
CA ASN A 82 9.45 14.57 -1.22
C ASN A 82 10.10 13.55 -2.15
N TYR A 83 9.54 13.41 -3.35
CA TYR A 83 10.12 12.62 -4.43
C TYR A 83 10.94 13.50 -5.36
N HIS A 84 12.19 13.09 -5.61
CA HIS A 84 13.08 13.73 -6.57
C HIS A 84 13.01 12.97 -7.89
N VAL A 85 12.43 13.60 -8.90
CA VAL A 85 12.19 12.99 -10.21
C VAL A 85 13.28 13.43 -11.17
N PRO A 86 14.11 12.51 -11.69
CA PRO A 86 15.14 12.86 -12.66
C PRO A 86 14.51 13.27 -14.00
N PRO A 87 15.11 14.22 -14.73
CA PRO A 87 14.71 14.53 -16.09
C PRO A 87 15.12 13.40 -17.03
N ALA A 88 14.24 13.09 -17.99
CA ALA A 88 14.55 12.26 -19.14
C ALA A 88 15.34 13.06 -20.18
N ALA A 89 15.95 12.34 -21.13
CA ALA A 89 16.80 12.93 -22.17
C ALA A 89 16.09 13.97 -23.05
N ASN A 90 14.76 13.88 -23.16
CA ASN A 90 13.92 14.81 -23.91
C ASN A 90 13.53 16.07 -23.11
N GLY A 91 14.05 16.24 -21.89
CA GLY A 91 13.77 17.38 -21.03
C GLY A 91 12.44 17.30 -20.26
N GLU A 92 11.70 16.19 -20.36
CA GLU A 92 10.52 15.92 -19.54
C GLU A 92 10.92 15.20 -18.24
N ALA A 93 10.07 15.25 -17.22
CA ALA A 93 10.17 14.39 -16.04
C ALA A 93 8.93 13.49 -15.96
N CYS A 94 9.08 12.28 -15.43
CA CYS A 94 7.98 11.33 -15.30
C CYS A 94 7.91 10.76 -13.89
N ILE A 95 6.72 10.80 -13.30
CA ILE A 95 6.42 10.16 -12.01
C ILE A 95 5.03 9.56 -12.08
N GLY A 96 4.78 8.50 -11.33
CA GLY A 96 3.45 7.94 -11.24
C GLY A 96 3.31 6.87 -10.19
N LEU A 97 2.12 6.27 -10.17
CA LEU A 97 1.70 5.30 -9.18
C LEU A 97 1.48 3.96 -9.86
N GLN A 98 1.97 2.89 -9.24
CA GLN A 98 1.73 1.51 -9.65
C GLN A 98 1.18 0.69 -8.48
N TRP A 99 0.02 0.09 -8.67
CA TRP A 99 -0.61 -0.80 -7.71
C TRP A 99 -0.46 -2.27 -8.11
N LEU A 100 -0.58 -3.16 -7.12
CA LEU A 100 -0.65 -4.61 -7.35
C LEU A 100 -1.97 -5.00 -8.05
N GLU A 101 -3.05 -4.32 -7.70
CA GLU A 101 -4.40 -4.53 -8.24
C GLU A 101 -4.93 -3.23 -8.86
N ALA A 102 -5.75 -3.34 -9.91
CA ALA A 102 -6.31 -2.18 -10.59
C ALA A 102 -7.26 -1.39 -9.69
N ARG A 103 -7.12 -0.07 -9.66
CA ARG A 103 -7.88 0.83 -8.78
C ARG A 103 -8.97 1.59 -9.54
N PRO A 104 -10.16 1.82 -8.94
CA PRO A 104 -11.29 2.52 -9.56
C PRO A 104 -11.14 4.04 -9.35
N LEU A 105 -10.24 4.67 -10.12
CA LEU A 105 -9.81 6.05 -9.85
C LEU A 105 -10.87 7.09 -10.23
N THR A 106 -11.08 8.08 -9.36
CA THR A 106 -12.07 9.17 -9.53
C THR A 106 -11.44 10.56 -9.54
N LEU A 107 -10.32 10.75 -8.83
CA LEU A 107 -9.57 12.01 -8.80
C LEU A 107 -8.10 11.70 -8.56
N LEU A 108 -7.23 12.36 -9.32
CA LEU A 108 -5.78 12.26 -9.20
C LEU A 108 -5.21 13.64 -8.92
N TYR A 109 -4.27 13.71 -7.99
CA TYR A 109 -3.64 14.97 -7.59
C TYR A 109 -2.14 14.79 -7.45
N VAL A 110 -1.40 15.81 -7.88
CA VAL A 110 0.04 15.93 -7.67
C VAL A 110 0.38 17.35 -7.25
N GLU A 111 1.19 17.46 -6.19
CA GLU A 111 1.73 18.73 -5.72
C GLU A 111 3.23 18.77 -5.95
N PHE A 112 3.68 19.79 -6.65
CA PHE A 112 5.08 20.08 -6.88
C PHE A 112 5.61 21.04 -5.81
N LYS A 113 6.91 20.98 -5.54
CA LYS A 113 7.58 21.97 -4.71
C LYS A 113 7.65 23.33 -5.40
N GLU A 114 7.86 23.31 -6.71
CA GLU A 114 7.88 24.48 -7.59
C GLU A 114 6.92 24.23 -8.75
N ALA A 115 6.18 25.27 -9.16
CA ALA A 115 5.23 25.15 -10.26
C ALA A 115 5.97 24.78 -11.57
N PRO A 116 5.53 23.74 -12.30
CA PRO A 116 6.12 23.41 -13.59
C PRO A 116 5.97 24.54 -14.61
N ALA A 117 6.87 24.59 -15.60
CA ALA A 117 6.93 25.65 -16.59
C ALA A 117 5.72 25.73 -17.53
N GLY A 118 4.93 24.66 -17.61
CA GLY A 118 3.73 24.59 -18.44
C GLY A 118 2.89 23.36 -18.10
N PRO A 119 1.69 23.24 -18.71
CA PRO A 119 0.82 22.10 -18.46
C PRO A 119 1.49 20.82 -18.96
N GLY A 120 1.47 19.79 -18.12
CA GLY A 120 1.89 18.45 -18.48
C GLY A 120 0.72 17.61 -18.98
N ARG A 121 0.94 16.30 -19.03
CA ARG A 121 -0.09 15.33 -19.38
C ARG A 121 -0.11 14.19 -18.38
N ILE A 122 -1.28 13.58 -18.24
CA ILE A 122 -1.46 12.35 -17.50
C ILE A 122 -1.73 11.20 -18.46
N GLN A 123 -1.16 10.05 -18.18
CA GLN A 123 -1.39 8.82 -18.92
C GLN A 123 -1.76 7.69 -17.99
N PHE A 124 -2.62 6.82 -18.49
CA PHE A 124 -3.10 5.63 -17.80
C PHE A 124 -2.60 4.41 -18.54
N TRP A 125 -2.35 3.35 -17.78
CA TRP A 125 -2.00 2.08 -18.38
C TRP A 125 -3.24 1.31 -18.84
N GLN A 126 -3.21 0.89 -20.10
CA GLN A 126 -4.17 0.00 -20.70
C GLN A 126 -3.46 -1.28 -21.13
N GLY A 127 -3.72 -2.37 -20.42
CA GLY A 127 -3.11 -3.67 -20.69
C GLY A 127 -3.71 -4.75 -19.80
N GLU A 128 -3.43 -6.02 -20.14
CA GLU A 128 -3.91 -7.17 -19.36
C GLU A 128 -3.09 -7.38 -18.08
N THR A 129 -1.85 -6.87 -18.05
CA THR A 129 -0.94 -6.98 -16.92
C THR A 129 -0.23 -5.65 -16.68
N THR A 130 0.53 -5.54 -15.58
CA THR A 130 1.42 -4.40 -15.32
C THR A 130 2.63 -4.36 -16.26
N TRP A 131 2.87 -5.40 -17.08
CA TRP A 131 4.04 -5.52 -17.94
C TRP A 131 3.72 -5.33 -19.41
N GLN A 132 2.61 -5.93 -19.88
CA GLN A 132 2.15 -5.88 -21.26
C GLN A 132 0.94 -4.95 -21.39
N GLY A 133 1.04 -3.98 -22.30
CA GLY A 133 0.04 -2.93 -22.47
C GLY A 133 0.64 -1.68 -23.08
N LYS A 134 -0.12 -0.58 -23.01
CA LYS A 134 0.28 0.73 -23.48
C LYS A 134 -0.17 1.84 -22.56
N TRP A 135 0.60 2.92 -22.52
CA TRP A 135 0.23 4.19 -21.94
C TRP A 135 -0.68 4.94 -22.90
N VAL A 136 -1.85 5.35 -22.40
CA VAL A 136 -2.84 6.10 -23.17
C VAL A 136 -3.25 7.36 -22.43
N ALA A 137 -3.56 8.41 -23.18
CA ALA A 137 -4.33 9.51 -22.64
C ALA A 137 -5.76 9.01 -22.37
N VAL A 138 -6.34 9.45 -21.26
CA VAL A 138 -7.75 9.22 -20.94
C VAL A 138 -8.42 10.58 -20.92
N ASP A 139 -9.61 10.66 -21.50
CA ASP A 139 -10.40 11.89 -21.49
C ASP A 139 -10.70 12.31 -20.05
N GLY A 140 -10.61 13.61 -19.78
CA GLY A 140 -10.83 14.16 -18.45
C GLY A 140 -10.45 15.64 -18.37
N ASP A 141 -10.70 16.22 -17.21
CA ASP A 141 -10.40 17.63 -16.91
C ASP A 141 -9.13 17.72 -16.07
N LEU A 142 -8.10 18.40 -16.59
CA LEU A 142 -6.86 18.69 -15.88
C LEU A 142 -6.85 20.15 -15.44
N LYS A 143 -7.03 20.39 -14.15
CA LYS A 143 -6.92 21.71 -13.54
C LYS A 143 -5.52 21.92 -13.01
N THR A 144 -4.91 23.03 -13.40
CA THR A 144 -3.56 23.43 -12.96
C THR A 144 -3.65 24.72 -12.16
N GLU A 145 -3.37 24.65 -10.87
CA GLU A 145 -3.38 25.78 -9.94
C GLU A 145 -1.99 25.93 -9.33
N GLY A 146 -1.14 26.73 -9.98
CA GLY A 146 0.24 26.92 -9.54
C GLY A 146 1.04 25.61 -9.50
N SER A 147 1.43 25.19 -8.30
CA SER A 147 2.19 23.95 -8.07
C SER A 147 1.31 22.71 -7.88
N VAL A 148 0.00 22.83 -8.08
CA VAL A 148 -0.97 21.76 -7.85
C VAL A 148 -1.68 21.41 -9.14
N TRP A 149 -1.65 20.13 -9.52
CA TRP A 149 -2.44 19.63 -10.63
C TRP A 149 -3.45 18.60 -10.14
N ALA A 150 -4.71 18.78 -10.54
CA ALA A 150 -5.81 17.87 -10.26
C ALA A 150 -6.45 17.38 -11.56
N PHE A 151 -6.55 16.06 -11.72
CA PHE A 151 -7.13 15.42 -12.89
C PHE A 151 -8.38 14.61 -12.51
N THR A 152 -9.50 14.91 -13.17
CA THR A 152 -10.75 14.16 -13.04
C THR A 152 -11.03 13.42 -14.36
N PRO A 153 -10.99 12.08 -14.39
CA PRO A 153 -11.35 11.32 -15.58
C PRO A 153 -12.80 11.59 -16.00
N ALA A 154 -13.06 11.70 -17.31
CA ALA A 154 -14.41 11.88 -17.86
C ALA A 154 -15.33 10.68 -17.57
N LYS A 155 -14.73 9.48 -17.39
CA LYS A 155 -15.38 8.28 -16.87
C LYS A 155 -14.75 7.89 -15.52
N PRO A 156 -15.21 8.45 -14.40
CA PRO A 156 -14.72 8.11 -13.07
C PRO A 156 -14.95 6.62 -12.74
N GLY A 157 -14.04 6.04 -11.96
CA GLY A 157 -14.14 4.65 -11.50
C GLY A 157 -13.57 3.61 -12.46
N GLY A 158 -12.94 4.04 -13.57
CA GLY A 158 -12.18 3.14 -14.43
C GLY A 158 -11.08 2.41 -13.66
N LEU A 159 -10.90 1.11 -13.94
CA LEU A 159 -9.89 0.26 -13.29
C LEU A 159 -8.52 0.43 -13.94
N HIS A 160 -7.55 0.92 -13.17
CA HIS A 160 -6.19 1.16 -13.66
C HIS A 160 -5.13 0.65 -12.70
N TRP A 161 -4.15 -0.10 -13.22
CA TRP A 161 -2.98 -0.54 -12.44
C TRP A 161 -1.91 0.52 -12.29
N LYS A 162 -1.79 1.40 -13.28
CA LYS A 162 -0.75 2.43 -13.32
C LYS A 162 -1.27 3.73 -13.90
N VAL A 163 -0.79 4.82 -13.33
CA VAL A 163 -0.96 6.18 -13.84
C VAL A 163 0.38 6.88 -13.80
N ARG A 164 0.64 7.79 -14.74
CA ARG A 164 1.85 8.62 -14.73
C ARG A 164 1.55 10.04 -15.16
N TRP A 165 2.20 10.99 -14.50
CA TRP A 165 2.31 12.37 -14.92
C TRP A 165 3.60 12.53 -15.72
N ILE A 166 3.49 13.23 -16.84
CA ILE A 166 4.63 13.66 -17.64
C ILE A 166 4.67 15.17 -17.60
N ILE A 167 5.77 15.69 -17.09
CA ILE A 167 5.93 17.08 -16.66
C ILE A 167 6.96 17.75 -17.56
N PRO A 168 6.66 18.91 -18.17
CA PRO A 168 7.66 19.72 -18.86
C PRO A 168 8.66 20.25 -17.83
N ALA A 169 9.89 19.74 -17.86
CA ALA A 169 10.89 20.02 -16.84
C ALA A 169 12.11 20.80 -17.37
N GLY A 170 12.22 21.00 -18.69
CA GLY A 170 13.33 21.72 -19.33
C GLY A 170 14.70 21.10 -19.01
N GLY A 171 14.75 19.79 -18.79
CA GLY A 171 15.98 19.08 -18.41
C GLY A 171 16.42 19.26 -16.95
N LYS A 172 15.57 19.84 -16.08
CA LYS A 172 15.83 19.96 -14.65
C LYS A 172 15.07 18.89 -13.85
N PRO A 173 15.60 18.44 -12.69
CA PRO A 173 14.84 17.60 -11.78
C PRO A 173 13.55 18.28 -11.31
N VAL A 174 12.49 17.49 -11.12
CA VAL A 174 11.22 17.95 -10.55
C VAL A 174 11.07 17.38 -9.15
N VAL A 175 10.69 18.22 -8.18
CA VAL A 175 10.43 17.77 -6.81
C VAL A 175 8.93 17.72 -6.58
N VAL A 176 8.42 16.54 -6.23
CA VAL A 176 7.01 16.28 -5.92
C VAL A 176 6.84 16.12 -4.42
N LYS A 177 5.98 16.95 -3.83
CA LYS A 177 5.69 16.95 -2.38
C LYS A 177 4.68 15.90 -1.99
N SER A 178 3.63 15.73 -2.80
CA SER A 178 2.54 14.82 -2.46
C SER A 178 1.84 14.29 -3.72
N LEU A 179 1.30 13.09 -3.59
CA LEU A 179 0.53 12.37 -4.60
C LEU A 179 -0.75 11.88 -3.92
N ASN A 180 -1.88 12.00 -4.60
CA ASN A 180 -3.15 11.47 -4.13
C ASN A 180 -3.90 10.82 -5.29
N ALA A 181 -4.55 9.70 -5.01
CA ALA A 181 -5.31 8.90 -5.96
C ALA A 181 -6.60 8.44 -5.32
N ARG A 182 -7.60 9.31 -5.34
CA ARG A 182 -8.93 9.01 -4.83
C ARG A 182 -9.59 7.93 -5.67
N THR A 183 -10.18 6.96 -4.99
CA THR A 183 -10.97 5.87 -5.58
C THR A 183 -12.46 6.16 -5.48
N ALA A 184 -13.29 5.34 -6.13
CA ALA A 184 -14.75 5.34 -5.93
C ALA A 184 -15.19 4.67 -4.62
N SER A 185 -14.26 4.10 -3.85
CA SER A 185 -14.56 3.30 -2.67
C SER A 185 -14.76 4.17 -1.43
N THR A 186 -15.97 4.15 -0.89
CA THR A 186 -16.30 4.89 0.34
C THR A 186 -15.66 4.25 1.57
N MET A 187 -15.22 5.08 2.50
CA MET A 187 -14.64 4.65 3.77
C MET A 187 -15.63 4.82 4.93
N THR A 188 -15.37 4.10 6.00
CA THR A 188 -16.14 4.13 7.25
C THR A 188 -15.23 3.75 8.41
N THR A 189 -15.62 4.13 9.63
CA THR A 189 -14.82 3.88 10.83
C THR A 189 -15.48 2.82 11.70
N SER A 190 -14.69 1.83 12.12
CA SER A 190 -15.12 0.76 13.03
C SER A 190 -14.12 0.55 14.16
N GLN A 191 -14.54 -0.16 15.20
CA GLN A 191 -13.68 -0.58 16.30
C GLN A 191 -13.34 -2.07 16.17
N ILE A 192 -12.05 -2.40 16.31
CA ILE A 192 -11.54 -3.76 16.16
C ILE A 192 -10.88 -4.21 17.45
N PHE A 193 -11.13 -5.46 17.82
CA PHE A 193 -10.53 -6.12 18.97
C PHE A 193 -9.58 -7.22 18.47
N VAL A 194 -8.39 -7.27 19.05
CA VAL A 194 -7.36 -8.26 18.73
C VAL A 194 -6.87 -8.91 20.03
N GLN A 195 -6.75 -10.22 20.02
CA GLN A 195 -6.29 -11.00 21.17
C GLN A 195 -5.38 -12.15 20.71
N SER A 196 -4.37 -12.47 21.53
CA SER A 196 -3.49 -13.62 21.39
C SER A 196 -4.03 -14.85 22.15
N ASP A 197 -3.69 -16.04 21.66
CA ASP A 197 -4.05 -17.33 22.25
C ASP A 197 -2.93 -18.37 22.15
N PRO A 198 -2.26 -18.75 23.27
CA PRO A 198 -2.41 -18.15 24.59
C PRO A 198 -1.90 -16.71 24.62
N ALA A 199 -2.18 -15.98 25.69
CA ALA A 199 -1.49 -14.71 25.96
C ALA A 199 0.03 -14.94 26.02
N LYS A 200 0.80 -14.07 25.37
CA LYS A 200 2.28 -14.15 25.29
C LYS A 200 2.91 -12.85 25.82
N PRO A 201 2.94 -12.61 27.15
CA PRO A 201 3.47 -11.38 27.74
C PRO A 201 4.92 -11.10 27.33
N GLY A 202 5.19 -9.85 26.96
CA GLY A 202 6.52 -9.41 26.53
C GLY A 202 6.88 -9.78 25.08
N GLN A 203 6.08 -10.61 24.41
CA GLN A 203 6.21 -10.86 22.99
C GLN A 203 5.47 -9.77 22.22
N LYS A 204 6.17 -9.11 21.29
CA LYS A 204 5.61 -8.04 20.48
C LYS A 204 5.21 -8.54 19.10
N ALA A 205 4.07 -8.06 18.62
CA ALA A 205 3.65 -8.14 17.23
C ALA A 205 3.57 -6.73 16.63
N GLU A 206 3.71 -6.65 15.32
CA GLU A 206 3.47 -5.42 14.57
C GLU A 206 2.18 -5.55 13.75
N LEU A 207 1.45 -4.44 13.68
CA LEU A 207 0.20 -4.31 12.97
C LEU A 207 0.30 -3.17 11.95
N GLU A 208 -0.07 -3.42 10.71
CA GLU A 208 -0.14 -2.39 9.67
C GLU A 208 -1.47 -2.50 8.92
N LEU A 209 -2.09 -1.36 8.60
CA LEU A 209 -3.29 -1.33 7.77
C LEU A 209 -2.94 -1.05 6.30
N TYR A 210 -3.41 -1.91 5.42
CA TYR A 210 -3.35 -1.72 3.97
C TYR A 210 -4.72 -1.27 3.46
N ASN A 211 -4.78 -0.24 2.60
CA ASN A 211 -6.02 0.43 2.15
C ASN A 211 -6.88 0.95 3.31
N GLY A 212 -6.26 1.42 4.39
CA GLY A 212 -6.93 1.97 5.57
C GLY A 212 -5.93 2.54 6.57
N HIS A 213 -6.42 3.09 7.68
CA HIS A 213 -5.57 3.64 8.74
C HIS A 213 -6.27 3.69 10.09
N ILE A 214 -5.49 3.81 11.16
CA ILE A 214 -6.00 4.13 12.49
C ILE A 214 -6.12 5.65 12.56
N VAL A 215 -7.30 6.17 12.90
CA VAL A 215 -7.55 7.61 12.99
C VAL A 215 -6.64 8.22 14.04
N GLY A 216 -5.98 9.34 13.71
CA GLY A 216 -5.02 10.01 14.58
C GLY A 216 -3.60 9.41 14.57
N GLU A 217 -3.37 8.31 13.84
CA GLU A 217 -2.03 7.79 13.58
C GLU A 217 -1.52 8.23 12.20
N GLN A 218 -0.22 8.00 11.98
CA GLN A 218 0.42 8.20 10.68
C GLN A 218 0.02 7.05 9.75
N LEU A 219 -0.21 7.38 8.48
CA LEU A 219 -0.57 6.38 7.49
C LEU A 219 0.55 5.34 7.30
N SER A 220 0.18 4.07 7.10
CA SER A 220 1.10 2.94 6.90
C SER A 220 2.14 2.76 8.01
N LYS A 221 1.94 3.39 9.18
CA LYS A 221 2.78 3.17 10.34
C LYS A 221 2.42 1.84 10.99
N ALA A 222 3.45 1.03 11.24
CA ALA A 222 3.28 -0.18 12.04
C ALA A 222 3.05 0.19 13.51
N THR A 223 1.95 -0.29 14.08
CA THR A 223 1.66 -0.19 15.51
C THR A 223 2.22 -1.43 16.20
N SER A 224 3.07 -1.24 17.22
CA SER A 224 3.58 -2.35 18.03
C SER A 224 2.58 -2.69 19.14
N TRP A 225 2.34 -3.97 19.34
CA TRP A 225 1.39 -4.51 20.31
C TRP A 225 2.07 -5.58 21.18
N ASP A 226 1.91 -5.50 22.50
CA ASP A 226 2.29 -6.55 23.44
C ASP A 226 1.21 -7.63 23.50
N MET A 227 1.57 -8.83 23.07
CA MET A 227 0.68 -9.99 22.98
C MET A 227 0.32 -10.58 24.35
N GLY A 228 0.72 -10.00 25.47
CA GLY A 228 0.24 -10.35 26.80
C GLY A 228 -1.17 -9.84 27.12
N SER A 229 -1.63 -8.81 26.42
CA SER A 229 -2.93 -8.17 26.67
C SER A 229 -3.69 -7.94 25.36
N PRO A 230 -5.03 -8.02 25.35
CA PRO A 230 -5.80 -7.65 24.17
C PRO A 230 -5.55 -6.21 23.71
N LEU A 231 -5.62 -5.99 22.40
CA LEU A 231 -5.52 -4.69 21.76
C LEU A 231 -6.89 -4.27 21.26
N THR A 232 -7.33 -3.08 21.67
CA THR A 232 -8.54 -2.45 21.15
C THR A 232 -8.17 -1.27 20.27
N LEU A 233 -8.51 -1.36 18.98
CA LEU A 233 -8.38 -0.29 18.01
C LEU A 233 -9.71 0.47 17.95
N LEU A 234 -9.77 1.66 18.55
CA LEU A 234 -11.03 2.41 18.75
C LEU A 234 -11.52 3.16 17.51
N ALA A 235 -10.68 3.36 16.50
CA ALA A 235 -11.04 4.11 15.31
C ALA A 235 -10.22 3.64 14.10
N VAL A 236 -10.62 2.52 13.50
CA VAL A 236 -10.03 2.03 12.26
C VAL A 236 -10.87 2.54 11.10
N ASN A 237 -10.31 3.44 10.28
CA ASN A 237 -10.93 3.88 9.04
C ASN A 237 -10.60 2.88 7.92
N HIS A 238 -11.63 2.25 7.37
CA HIS A 238 -11.52 1.17 6.40
C HIS A 238 -12.56 1.34 5.29
N VAL A 239 -12.34 0.66 4.16
CA VAL A 239 -13.30 0.69 3.06
C VAL A 239 -14.57 -0.02 3.48
N SER A 240 -15.72 0.60 3.18
CA SER A 240 -17.02 0.06 3.55
C SER A 240 -17.29 -1.27 2.83
N SER A 241 -17.97 -2.20 3.49
CA SER A 241 -18.28 -3.49 2.87
C SER A 241 -19.14 -3.36 1.61
N LYS A 242 -19.98 -2.31 1.52
CA LYS A 242 -20.73 -1.96 0.31
C LYS A 242 -19.79 -1.67 -0.86
N ALA A 243 -18.75 -0.88 -0.64
CA ALA A 243 -17.75 -0.57 -1.67
C ALA A 243 -16.93 -1.83 -2.05
N ILE A 244 -16.54 -2.67 -1.09
CA ILE A 244 -15.76 -3.90 -1.36
C ILE A 244 -16.50 -4.90 -2.24
N ARG A 245 -17.82 -4.97 -2.14
CA ARG A 245 -18.64 -5.81 -3.03
C ARG A 245 -18.60 -5.35 -4.49
N GLN A 246 -18.29 -4.08 -4.74
CA GLN A 246 -18.12 -3.53 -6.09
C GLN A 246 -16.68 -3.65 -6.56
N VAL A 247 -15.71 -3.33 -5.70
CA VAL A 247 -14.29 -3.35 -6.03
C VAL A 247 -13.47 -4.00 -4.92
N ARG A 248 -13.07 -5.25 -5.13
CA ARG A 248 -12.28 -6.01 -4.15
C ARG A 248 -10.84 -5.53 -3.98
N ALA A 249 -10.26 -4.88 -4.99
CA ALA A 249 -8.89 -4.37 -4.94
C ALA A 249 -8.67 -3.39 -3.78
N ASP A 250 -9.71 -2.64 -3.40
CA ASP A 250 -9.68 -1.64 -2.34
C ASP A 250 -9.89 -2.21 -0.94
N ARG A 251 -9.91 -3.54 -0.79
CA ARG A 251 -10.11 -4.22 0.50
C ARG A 251 -9.10 -3.76 1.54
N THR A 252 -9.61 -3.34 2.69
CA THR A 252 -8.76 -3.01 3.84
C THR A 252 -8.32 -4.28 4.56
N LEU A 253 -7.02 -4.43 4.73
CA LEU A 253 -6.40 -5.57 5.40
C LEU A 253 -5.64 -5.10 6.63
N ILE A 254 -5.77 -5.84 7.72
CA ILE A 254 -4.88 -5.77 8.88
C ILE A 254 -3.76 -6.78 8.63
N ARG A 255 -2.54 -6.29 8.46
CA ARG A 255 -1.34 -7.12 8.30
C ARG A 255 -0.68 -7.28 9.66
N PHE A 256 -0.49 -8.52 10.07
CA PHE A 256 0.20 -8.88 11.30
C PHE A 256 1.59 -9.42 10.95
N ARG A 257 2.60 -8.95 11.68
CA ARG A 257 3.93 -9.55 11.73
C ARG A 257 4.18 -10.00 13.17
N LEU A 258 4.15 -11.31 13.37
CA LEU A 258 4.42 -11.97 14.64
C LEU A 258 5.81 -12.62 14.56
N PRO A 259 6.42 -13.00 15.69
CA PRO A 259 7.71 -13.68 15.65
C PRO A 259 7.70 -15.01 14.89
N ASP A 260 6.56 -15.71 14.89
CA ASP A 260 6.42 -17.04 14.28
C ASP A 260 5.86 -16.98 12.83
N GLY A 261 5.61 -15.78 12.29
CA GLY A 261 5.10 -15.62 10.93
C GLY A 261 4.34 -14.32 10.66
N ALA A 262 3.92 -14.12 9.41
CA ALA A 262 3.14 -12.96 8.99
C ALA A 262 1.91 -13.38 8.20
N PHE A 263 0.81 -12.66 8.36
CA PHE A 263 -0.44 -12.90 7.64
C PHE A 263 -1.32 -11.65 7.64
N ALA A 264 -2.42 -11.70 6.90
CA ALA A 264 -3.36 -10.59 6.83
C ALA A 264 -4.79 -11.06 7.14
N VAL A 265 -5.53 -10.24 7.88
CA VAL A 265 -6.96 -10.40 8.16
C VAL A 265 -7.71 -9.27 7.48
N ALA A 266 -8.69 -9.60 6.66
CA ALA A 266 -9.53 -8.58 6.04
C ALA A 266 -10.58 -8.06 7.02
N ILE A 267 -10.73 -6.74 7.08
CA ILE A 267 -11.66 -6.10 8.02
C ILE A 267 -13.10 -6.48 7.70
N ASP A 268 -13.50 -6.47 6.43
CA ASP A 268 -14.87 -6.81 6.04
C ASP A 268 -15.24 -8.27 6.34
N ASP A 269 -14.28 -9.21 6.32
CA ASP A 269 -14.55 -10.58 6.80
C ASP A 269 -14.92 -10.57 8.29
N VAL A 270 -14.13 -9.85 9.12
CA VAL A 270 -14.42 -9.68 10.55
C VAL A 270 -15.78 -9.00 10.77
N LEU A 271 -16.09 -8.01 9.94
CA LEU A 271 -17.30 -7.20 10.12
C LEU A 271 -18.58 -7.89 9.62
N GLU A 272 -18.52 -8.65 8.53
CA GLU A 272 -19.70 -9.27 7.91
C GLU A 272 -19.88 -10.74 8.24
N ARG A 273 -18.78 -11.47 8.49
CA ARG A 273 -18.80 -12.93 8.68
C ARG A 273 -18.54 -13.37 10.12
N GLY A 274 -18.18 -12.44 10.99
CA GLY A 274 -17.89 -12.70 12.40
C GLY A 274 -16.38 -12.83 12.68
N PRO A 275 -16.00 -13.24 13.90
CA PRO A 275 -14.61 -13.29 14.32
C PRO A 275 -13.74 -14.18 13.44
N VAL A 276 -12.47 -13.81 13.32
CA VAL A 276 -11.43 -14.61 12.66
C VAL A 276 -10.49 -15.16 13.72
N TYR A 277 -10.35 -16.49 13.77
CA TYR A 277 -9.42 -17.18 14.66
C TYR A 277 -8.44 -18.02 13.85
N LEU A 278 -7.16 -17.88 14.16
CA LEU A 278 -6.06 -18.59 13.52
C LEU A 278 -5.30 -19.39 14.59
N PRO A 279 -5.69 -20.66 14.84
CA PRO A 279 -5.12 -21.44 15.94
C PRO A 279 -3.60 -21.64 15.85
N HIS A 280 -3.07 -21.81 14.64
CA HIS A 280 -1.65 -22.09 14.39
C HIS A 280 -0.70 -20.96 14.79
N VAL A 281 -1.18 -19.71 14.80
CA VAL A 281 -0.44 -18.51 15.20
C VAL A 281 -0.98 -17.91 16.50
N GLY A 282 -2.09 -18.45 17.01
CA GLY A 282 -2.70 -17.98 18.24
C GLY A 282 -3.27 -16.57 18.14
N LEU A 283 -4.00 -16.25 17.08
CA LEU A 283 -4.60 -14.92 16.89
C LEU A 283 -6.12 -14.99 16.78
N PHE A 284 -6.80 -14.10 17.51
CA PHE A 284 -8.22 -13.83 17.43
C PHE A 284 -8.47 -12.36 17.08
N VAL A 285 -9.30 -12.11 16.08
CA VAL A 285 -9.70 -10.77 15.63
C VAL A 285 -11.22 -10.70 15.55
N SER A 286 -11.82 -9.68 16.16
CA SER A 286 -13.26 -9.47 16.16
C SER A 286 -13.62 -7.98 16.06
N LYS A 287 -14.92 -7.70 15.92
CA LYS A 287 -15.45 -6.38 16.28
C LYS A 287 -15.17 -6.07 17.74
N ASN A 288 -15.09 -4.78 18.06
CA ASN A 288 -15.17 -4.29 19.43
C ASN A 288 -16.52 -3.58 19.68
N PRO A 289 -17.23 -3.88 20.79
CA PRO A 289 -16.96 -4.99 21.70
C PRO A 289 -17.16 -6.36 21.00
N PRO A 290 -16.43 -7.41 21.43
CA PRO A 290 -16.62 -8.74 20.90
C PRO A 290 -18.03 -9.25 21.21
N ALA A 291 -18.72 -9.80 20.22
CA ALA A 291 -20.07 -10.36 20.40
C ALA A 291 -20.06 -11.67 21.23
N GLN A 292 -18.95 -12.40 21.17
CA GLN A 292 -18.66 -13.57 21.98
C GLN A 292 -17.17 -13.61 22.31
N SER A 293 -16.82 -14.20 23.45
CA SER A 293 -15.42 -14.39 23.87
C SER A 293 -14.69 -15.39 22.99
N LEU A 294 -13.35 -15.35 23.04
CA LEU A 294 -12.50 -16.34 22.35
C LEU A 294 -12.86 -17.79 22.75
N GLU A 295 -13.09 -18.05 24.03
CA GLU A 295 -13.40 -19.39 24.54
C GLU A 295 -14.77 -19.88 24.05
N GLU A 296 -15.76 -18.99 23.99
CA GLU A 296 -17.06 -19.30 23.37
C GLU A 296 -16.91 -19.63 21.89
N TYR A 297 -16.15 -18.81 21.14
CA TYR A 297 -15.92 -19.05 19.72
C TYR A 297 -15.18 -20.36 19.46
N LYS A 298 -14.16 -20.70 20.27
CA LYS A 298 -13.44 -21.97 20.18
C LYS A 298 -14.36 -23.17 20.37
N ARG A 299 -15.34 -23.08 21.29
CA ARG A 299 -16.38 -24.11 21.45
C ARG A 299 -17.29 -24.20 20.23
N GLU A 300 -17.69 -23.08 19.65
CA GLU A 300 -18.57 -23.02 18.47
C GLU A 300 -17.95 -23.63 17.20
N ILE A 301 -16.62 -23.62 17.09
CA ILE A 301 -15.90 -24.13 15.91
C ILE A 301 -15.21 -25.48 16.14
N ALA A 302 -15.34 -26.08 17.32
CA ALA A 302 -14.57 -27.25 17.73
C ALA A 302 -14.78 -28.48 16.82
N ASP A 303 -15.98 -28.62 16.25
CA ASP A 303 -16.37 -29.70 15.34
C ASP A 303 -16.16 -29.34 13.85
N LYS A 304 -15.81 -28.09 13.55
CA LYS A 304 -15.62 -27.61 12.18
C LYS A 304 -14.24 -27.99 11.64
N LYS A 305 -14.20 -28.36 10.36
CA LYS A 305 -12.93 -28.59 9.64
C LYS A 305 -12.42 -27.29 9.04
N THR A 306 -11.11 -27.04 9.18
CA THR A 306 -10.46 -25.94 8.46
C THR A 306 -10.53 -26.16 6.95
N VAL A 307 -10.48 -25.07 6.17
CA VAL A 307 -10.43 -25.16 4.71
C VAL A 307 -9.25 -26.02 4.26
N LEU A 308 -8.06 -25.84 4.86
CA LEU A 308 -6.88 -26.63 4.53
C LEU A 308 -7.08 -28.12 4.80
N ARG A 309 -7.73 -28.48 5.92
CA ARG A 309 -8.06 -29.88 6.21
C ARG A 309 -9.04 -30.44 5.18
N ARG A 310 -10.09 -29.69 4.83
CA ARG A 310 -11.05 -30.10 3.80
C ARG A 310 -10.37 -30.31 2.45
N VAL A 311 -9.47 -29.41 2.06
CA VAL A 311 -8.69 -29.52 0.81
C VAL A 311 -7.81 -30.76 0.86
N ARG A 312 -7.02 -30.98 1.91
CA ARG A 312 -6.17 -32.17 2.07
C ARG A 312 -6.93 -33.49 2.03
N GLU A 313 -8.19 -33.49 2.46
CA GLU A 313 -9.08 -34.66 2.41
C GLU A 313 -9.74 -34.85 1.03
N MET A 314 -9.60 -33.92 0.07
CA MET A 314 -10.12 -34.08 -1.29
C MET A 314 -9.31 -35.09 -2.10
N PRO A 315 -9.96 -35.91 -2.95
CA PRO A 315 -9.30 -36.99 -3.67
C PRO A 315 -8.22 -36.48 -4.64
N ASP A 316 -8.41 -35.29 -5.19
CA ASP A 316 -7.53 -34.70 -6.22
C ASP A 316 -6.20 -34.17 -5.64
N GLN A 317 -5.99 -34.25 -4.32
CA GLN A 317 -4.72 -33.93 -3.66
C GLN A 317 -3.70 -35.08 -3.69
N THR A 318 -4.03 -36.21 -4.33
CA THR A 318 -3.09 -37.32 -4.54
C THR A 318 -2.54 -37.30 -5.95
N ARG A 319 -1.24 -37.61 -6.13
CA ARG A 319 -0.61 -37.67 -7.45
C ARG A 319 -1.32 -38.67 -8.35
N GLU A 320 -1.67 -39.82 -7.81
CA GLU A 320 -2.35 -40.90 -8.53
C GLU A 320 -3.70 -40.43 -9.09
N ARG A 321 -4.49 -39.70 -8.29
CA ARG A 321 -5.77 -39.15 -8.75
C ARG A 321 -5.58 -38.01 -9.73
N ALA A 322 -4.66 -37.09 -9.46
CA ALA A 322 -4.36 -35.98 -10.36
C ALA A 322 -3.98 -36.52 -11.75
N MET A 323 -3.03 -37.46 -11.82
CA MET A 323 -2.62 -38.12 -13.08
C MET A 323 -3.81 -38.84 -13.74
N LYS A 324 -4.64 -39.57 -12.99
CA LYS A 324 -5.82 -40.25 -13.56
C LYS A 324 -6.83 -39.27 -14.20
N ILE A 325 -7.00 -38.07 -13.64
CA ILE A 325 -8.01 -37.10 -14.09
C ILE A 325 -7.46 -36.14 -15.15
N THR A 326 -6.22 -35.65 -15.01
CA THR A 326 -5.61 -34.69 -15.93
C THR A 326 -4.78 -35.36 -17.04
N HIS A 327 -4.31 -36.59 -16.84
CA HIS A 327 -3.66 -37.45 -17.85
C HIS A 327 -4.55 -38.66 -18.16
N TYR A 328 -5.78 -38.40 -18.59
CA TYR A 328 -6.69 -39.47 -19.01
C TYR A 328 -6.35 -40.05 -20.39
N ASP A 329 -5.49 -39.37 -21.17
CA ASP A 329 -5.08 -39.75 -22.51
C ASP A 329 -3.56 -39.99 -22.57
N PRO A 330 -3.08 -41.24 -22.74
CA PRO A 330 -1.66 -41.58 -22.85
C PRO A 330 -0.92 -40.86 -23.99
N ARG A 331 -1.63 -40.30 -24.96
CA ARG A 331 -1.02 -39.49 -26.04
C ARG A 331 -0.48 -38.14 -25.53
N LEU A 332 -0.94 -37.68 -24.37
CA LEU A 332 -0.47 -36.43 -23.75
C LEU A 332 0.93 -36.58 -23.15
N ASP A 333 1.39 -37.80 -22.86
CA ASP A 333 2.76 -38.07 -22.39
C ASP A 333 3.83 -37.71 -23.45
N ALA A 334 3.43 -37.66 -24.73
CA ALA A 334 4.27 -37.22 -25.85
C ALA A 334 4.02 -35.75 -26.26
N GLY A 335 3.08 -35.05 -25.59
CA GLY A 335 2.69 -33.68 -25.91
C GLY A 335 3.55 -32.62 -25.23
N ARG A 336 3.70 -31.45 -25.84
CA ARG A 336 4.48 -30.31 -25.27
C ARG A 336 3.78 -29.60 -24.10
N MET A 337 2.76 -30.21 -23.50
CA MET A 337 1.94 -29.55 -22.48
C MET A 337 2.65 -29.61 -21.13
N MET A 338 3.05 -28.46 -20.61
CA MET A 338 3.72 -28.35 -19.32
C MET A 338 2.68 -28.53 -18.19
N ILE A 339 2.86 -29.55 -17.35
CA ILE A 339 2.12 -29.64 -16.09
C ILE A 339 2.67 -28.58 -15.16
N SER A 340 1.92 -27.51 -14.92
CA SER A 340 2.19 -26.61 -13.80
C SER A 340 1.84 -27.36 -12.51
N LEU A 341 2.81 -28.03 -11.91
CA LEU A 341 2.66 -28.52 -10.54
C LEU A 341 2.46 -27.30 -9.66
N ALA A 342 1.37 -27.27 -8.89
CA ALA A 342 1.20 -26.25 -7.87
C ALA A 342 2.44 -26.29 -6.97
N CYS A 343 3.15 -25.16 -6.87
CA CYS A 343 4.29 -25.01 -5.98
C CYS A 343 3.93 -25.57 -4.60
N ASP A 344 4.93 -26.14 -3.92
CA ASP A 344 4.79 -26.54 -2.53
C ASP A 344 4.12 -25.41 -1.72
N ASN A 345 3.31 -25.76 -0.73
CA ASN A 345 2.54 -24.79 0.07
C ASN A 345 3.43 -23.88 0.96
N ALA A 346 4.73 -23.78 0.67
CA ALA A 346 5.63 -22.77 1.19
C ALA A 346 5.41 -21.47 0.41
N LYS A 347 4.32 -20.76 0.70
CA LYS A 347 4.11 -19.38 0.27
C LYS A 347 4.21 -18.43 1.46
#